data_AF-A0A7W9XEI7-F1
#
_entry.id   AF-A0A7W9XEI7-F1
#
_cell.length_a   1.000
_cell.length_b   1.000
_cell.length_c   1.000
_cell.angle_alpha   90.00
_cell.angle_beta   90.00
_cell.angle_gamma   90.00
#
_symmetry.space_group_name_H-M   'P 1'
#
loop_
_entity.id
_entity.type
_entity.pdbx_description
1 polymer ?
#
loop_
_entity_poly.entity_id
_entity_poly.type
_entity_poly.pdbx_seq_one_letter_code
_entity_poly.pdbx_strand_id
1 'polypeptide(L)' 'MKTLTVNIEDTLSEKAITAVLDALKLDYEIDESTDETERIKANPYLADKLTQGRKDMEEGKGTNISIDDLWK' A
#
# COMPACT_ATOMS: atom_id res chain seq x y z
N MET A 1 10.05 17.87 -4.15
CA MET A 1 10.24 16.88 -5.23
C MET A 1 9.27 15.73 -4.97
N LYS A 2 8.76 15.05 -6.01
CA LYS A 2 7.88 13.89 -5.85
C LYS A 2 8.76 12.64 -6.01
N THR A 3 9.02 11.95 -4.90
CA THR A 3 9.77 10.69 -4.89
C THR A 3 8.77 9.53 -4.98
N LEU A 4 9.06 8.55 -5.83
CA LEU A 4 8.23 7.34 -5.95
C LEU A 4 8.70 6.30 -4.93
N THR A 5 7.80 5.81 -4.10
CA THR A 5 8.09 4.66 -3.24
C THR A 5 7.72 3.37 -3.97
N VAL A 6 8.69 2.47 -4.14
CA VAL A 6 8.49 1.15 -4.78
C VAL A 6 8.74 0.04 -3.77
N ASN A 7 7.83 -0.93 -3.77
CA ASN A 7 7.96 -2.14 -2.97
C ASN A 7 8.25 -3.31 -3.92
N ILE A 8 9.35 -4.02 -3.67
CA ILE A 8 9.81 -5.11 -4.52
C ILE A 8 10.24 -6.27 -3.62
N GLU A 9 9.48 -7.36 -3.68
CA GLU A 9 9.71 -8.53 -2.80
C GLU A 9 10.79 -9.49 -3.37
N ASP A 10 11.03 -9.43 -4.68
CA ASP A 10 11.92 -10.35 -5.38
C ASP A 10 13.17 -9.65 -5.97
N THR A 11 14.33 -10.24 -5.70
CA THR A 11 15.65 -9.72 -6.09
C THR A 11 15.89 -9.66 -7.60
N LEU A 12 15.23 -10.51 -8.40
CA LEU A 12 15.33 -10.46 -9.87
C LEU A 12 14.53 -9.26 -10.41
N SER A 13 13.35 -9.05 -9.83
CA SER A 13 12.45 -7.96 -10.17
C SER A 13 13.02 -6.60 -9.76
N GLU A 14 13.76 -6.53 -8.65
CA GLU A 14 14.40 -5.30 -8.15
C GLU A 14 15.34 -4.68 -9.19
N LYS A 15 16.22 -5.47 -9.79
CA LYS A 15 17.17 -5.00 -10.81
C LYS A 15 16.47 -4.51 -12.08
N ALA A 16 15.40 -5.19 -12.48
CA ALA A 16 14.66 -4.79 -13.68
C ALA A 16 13.90 -3.47 -13.46
N ILE A 17 13.26 -3.33 -12.30
CA ILE A 17 12.46 -2.15 -11.95
C ILE A 17 13.36 -0.94 -11.72
N THR A 18 14.45 -1.09 -10.97
CA THR A 18 15.44 -0.01 -10.73
C THR A 18 16.05 0.49 -12.04
N ALA A 19 16.46 -0.41 -12.94
CA ALA A 19 17.00 -0.03 -14.25
C ALA A 19 16.00 0.78 -15.10
N VAL A 20 14.70 0.45 -15.03
CA VAL A 20 13.66 1.20 -15.73
C VAL A 20 13.46 2.58 -15.10
N LEU A 21 13.41 2.67 -13.77
CA LEU A 21 13.25 3.94 -13.06
C LEU A 21 14.44 4.88 -13.28
N ASP A 22 15.66 4.34 -13.26
CA ASP A 22 16.90 5.06 -13.58
C ASP A 22 16.89 5.58 -15.03
N ALA A 23 16.46 4.75 -15.98
CA ALA A 23 16.35 5.15 -17.38
C ALA A 23 15.33 6.28 -17.59
N LEU A 24 14.26 6.28 -16.79
CA LEU A 24 13.26 7.36 -16.76
C LEU A 24 13.71 8.58 -15.94
N LYS A 25 14.88 8.51 -15.29
CA LYS A 25 15.43 9.56 -14.40
C LYS A 25 14.45 9.97 -13.30
N LEU A 26 13.75 8.99 -12.74
CA LEU A 26 12.83 9.21 -11.64
C LEU A 26 13.60 9.10 -10.32
N ASP A 27 13.31 10.00 -9.39
CA ASP A 27 13.75 9.84 -8.01
C ASP A 27 12.82 8.82 -7.32
N TYR A 28 13.38 7.75 -6.78
CA TYR A 28 12.62 6.72 -6.08
C TYR A 28 13.33 6.23 -4.82
N GLU A 29 12.54 5.64 -3.94
CA GLU A 29 12.98 4.96 -2.72
C GLU A 29 12.41 3.54 -2.71
N ILE A 30 13.24 2.58 -2.31
CA ILE A 30 12.81 1.20 -2.11
C ILE A 30 12.32 1.08 -0.66
N ASP A 31 11.08 0.67 -0.50
CA ASP A 31 10.53 0.35 0.82
C ASP A 31 10.96 -1.06 1.24
N GLU A 32 11.91 -1.12 2.17
CA GLU A 32 12.44 -2.36 2.75
C GLU A 32 11.55 -2.90 3.89
N SER A 33 10.40 -2.27 4.19
CA SER A 33 9.49 -2.77 5.23
C SER A 33 8.96 -4.15 4.87
N THR A 34 9.27 -5.12 5.72
CA THR A 34 8.70 -6.48 5.66
C THR A 34 7.36 -6.57 6.39
N ASP A 35 6.97 -5.54 7.15
CA ASP A 35 5.68 -5.44 7.81
C ASP A 35 4.68 -4.68 6.94
N GLU A 36 3.66 -5.39 6.45
CA GLU A 36 2.61 -4.82 5.60
C GLU A 36 1.73 -3.80 6.32
N THR A 37 1.56 -3.94 7.64
CA THR A 37 0.73 -3.04 8.45
C THR A 37 1.41 -1.68 8.57
N GLU A 38 2.71 -1.66 8.85
CA GLU A 38 3.49 -0.42 8.91
C GLU A 38 3.58 0.25 7.53
N ARG A 39 3.71 -0.54 6.46
CA ARG A 39 3.66 -0.05 5.08
C ARG A 39 2.34 0.62 4.73
N ILE A 40 1.20 -0.02 5.05
CA ILE A 40 -0.13 0.53 4.77
C ILE A 40 -0.34 1.84 5.55
N LYS A 41 0.13 1.91 6.81
CA LYS A 41 0.06 3.13 7.62
C LYS A 41 0.97 4.26 7.12
N ALA A 42 2.14 3.92 6.55
CA ALA A 42 3.09 4.90 6.03
C ALA A 42 2.53 5.67 4.83
N ASN A 43 1.59 5.09 4.07
CA ASN A 43 0.89 5.78 3.00
C ASN A 43 -0.24 6.66 3.55
N PRO A 44 -0.15 8.01 3.46
CA PRO A 44 -1.14 8.91 4.06
C PRO A 44 -2.55 8.69 3.51
N TYR A 45 -2.69 8.39 2.22
CA TYR A 45 -4.00 8.12 1.61
C TYR A 45 -4.64 6.86 2.19
N LEU A 46 -3.87 5.79 2.36
CA LEU A 46 -4.37 4.54 2.94
C LEU A 46 -4.69 4.70 4.43
N ALA A 47 -3.85 5.41 5.18
CA ALA A 47 -4.10 5.74 6.58
C ALA A 47 -5.40 6.56 6.76
N ASP A 48 -5.63 7.55 5.90
CA ASP A 48 -6.87 8.33 5.88
C ASP A 48 -8.08 7.45 5.56
N LYS A 49 -7.96 6.52 4.61
CA LYS A 49 -9.03 5.57 4.28
C LYS A 49 -9.37 4.63 5.43
N LEU A 50 -8.37 4.13 6.14
CA LEU A 50 -8.59 3.29 7.33
C LEU A 50 -9.28 4.09 8.44
N THR A 51 -8.83 5.32 8.67
CA THR A 51 -9.43 6.23 9.66
C THR A 51 -10.89 6.51 9.33
N GLN A 52 -11.18 6.83 8.07
CA GLN A 52 -12.53 7.08 7.61
C GLN A 52 -13.41 5.83 7.70
N GLY A 53 -12.89 4.66 7.32
CA GLY A 53 -13.61 3.39 7.44
C GLY A 53 -14.00 3.07 8.89
N ARG A 54 -13.11 3.34 9.86
CA ARG A 54 -13.43 3.17 11.28
C ARG A 54 -14.55 4.11 11.72
N LYS A 55 -14.50 5.37 11.31
CA LYS A 55 -15.55 6.36 11.59
C LYS A 55 -16.88 5.96 10.98
N ASP A 56 -16.88 5.52 9.72
CA ASP A 56 -18.09 5.07 9.03
C ASP A 56 -18.70 3.84 9.74
N MET A 57 -17.87 2.91 10.23
CA MET A 57 -18.33 1.78 11.03
C MET A 57 -18.96 2.21 12.36
N GLU A 58 -18.34 3.16 13.09
CA GLU A 58 -18.89 3.74 14.33
C GLU A 58 -20.23 4.48 14.09
N GLU A 59 -20.36 5.13 12.93
CA GLU A 59 -21.58 5.82 12.50
C GLU A 59 -22.65 4.85 11.91
N GLY A 60 -22.37 3.55 11.87
CA GLY A 60 -23.28 2.54 11.33
C GLY A 60 -23.44 2.59 9.81
N LYS A 61 -22.51 3.22 9.10
CA LYS A 61 -22.46 3.27 7.63
C LYS A 61 -21.81 2.00 7.09
N GLY A 62 -22.61 1.16 6.42
CA GLY A 62 -22.16 -0.06 5.77
C GLY A 62 -23.04 -1.26 6.13
N THR A 63 -22.72 -2.41 5.54
CA THR A 63 -23.34 -3.70 5.87
C THR A 63 -22.25 -4.60 6.44
N ASN A 64 -22.53 -5.20 7.59
CA ASN A 64 -21.69 -6.27 8.12
C ASN A 64 -21.96 -7.54 7.31
N ILE A 65 -20.93 -8.08 6.66
CA ILE A 65 -21.01 -9.30 5.84
C ILE A 65 -20.18 -10.37 6.54
N SER A 66 -20.72 -11.58 6.69
CA SER A 66 -19.92 -12.68 7.22
C SER A 66 -18.81 -13.04 6.22
N ILE A 67 -17.63 -13.43 6.73
CA ILE A 67 -16.57 -13.98 5.88
C ILE A 67 -17.07 -15.21 5.10
N ASP A 68 -17.92 -16.02 5.70
CA ASP A 68 -18.50 -17.21 5.06
C ASP A 68 -19.40 -16.85 3.86
N ASP A 69 -19.97 -15.63 3.83
CA ASP A 69 -20.77 -15.16 2.70
C ASP A 69 -19.91 -14.71 1.51
N LEU A 70 -18.62 -14.44 1.74
CA LEU A 70 -17.68 -13.95 0.73
C LEU A 70 -16.97 -15.08 -0.03
N TRP A 71 -16.92 -16.29 0.53
CA TRP A 71 -16.27 -17.45 -0.08
C TRP A 71 -17.30 -18.55 -0.36
N LYS A 72 -17.73 -18.66 -1.63
CA LYS A 72 -18.57 -19.77 -2.14
C LYS A 72 -17.78 -20.72 -3.02
#